data_AF-A0A2I0ACX9-F1
#
_entry.id   AF-A0A2I0ACX9-F1
#
_cell.length_a   1.000
_cell.length_b   1.000
_cell.length_c   1.000
_cell.angle_alpha   90.00
_cell.angle_beta   90.00
_cell.angle_gamma   90.00
#
_symmetry.space_group_name_H-M   'P 1'
#
loop_
_entity.id
_entity.type
_entity.pdbx_description
1 polymer ?
#
loop_
_entity_poly.entity_id
_entity_poly.type
_entity_poly.pdbx_seq_one_letter_code
_entity_poly.pdbx_strand_id
1 'polypeptide(L)'
;MMTILHRTSWHYRNIISSVCPFNCFVQKRWKKPVDSAQTRLENRTIDLQLDKLVKQIKKLNLFLRLHELMSKRRASHTSVQLLSKWRNTIGLNVRIGSFIQRHSQVFELYMHPVKRNLCCRISAKMLDLIAEEDQVIRESEMDIVQRLKKLLLMSNRNMLNAHALWLARREFGLPDDFRDSILQKYPNVFRLVDPDTLELITKDDILAIAEVEKWRKREYVEKWLSEFEIRYAFPIHFPTGFKIESGLREKIKNWQRLPYPKPYCSKDAISVGRSRSSDRSEKHAVGILHEFLSLTVEKLIDAEKIAHFRRDLNIEVNLRELFLKHPGIFYLSTKGNTLTVIVREKYVKGHLNEPNRIYMARRKMLDFLLSRHPNPNRKQHMEEH
;
A
#
# COMPACT_ATOMS: atom_id res chain seq x y z
N MET A 1 -49.81 -45.49 31.82
CA MET A 1 -51.21 -45.99 31.76
C MET A 1 -52.14 -44.80 31.57
N MET A 2 -52.98 -44.89 30.53
CA MET A 2 -54.32 -44.30 30.33
C MET A 2 -54.50 -42.78 30.48
N THR A 3 -54.72 -41.96 29.44
CA THR A 3 -55.77 -41.87 28.37
C THR A 3 -57.08 -41.23 28.87
N ILE A 4 -57.71 -40.46 27.95
CA ILE A 4 -59.15 -40.10 27.81
C ILE A 4 -59.53 -38.77 28.48
N LEU A 5 -60.33 -37.82 27.95
CA LEU A 5 -60.86 -37.39 26.62
C LEU A 5 -62.07 -36.46 26.93
N HIS A 6 -62.56 -35.78 25.89
CA HIS A 6 -63.86 -35.09 25.71
C HIS A 6 -63.97 -33.63 26.22
N ARG A 7 -64.25 -32.59 25.40
CA ARG A 7 -65.09 -32.33 24.18
C ARG A 7 -66.43 -31.68 24.56
N THR A 8 -66.57 -30.39 24.25
CA THR A 8 -67.81 -29.66 23.90
C THR A 8 -67.35 -28.37 23.20
N SER A 9 -68.03 -27.70 22.27
CA SER A 9 -69.16 -27.96 21.37
C SER A 9 -69.11 -26.79 20.36
N TRP A 10 -69.41 -27.05 19.10
CA TRP A 10 -69.41 -26.05 18.03
C TRP A 10 -70.72 -25.25 18.03
N HIS A 11 -70.62 -23.93 17.87
CA HIS A 11 -71.70 -23.13 17.29
C HIS A 11 -71.17 -22.27 16.15
N TYR A 12 -71.52 -22.67 14.93
CA TYR A 12 -71.44 -21.86 13.72
C TYR A 12 -72.54 -20.80 13.76
N ARG A 13 -72.18 -19.53 13.59
CA ARG A 13 -73.01 -18.57 12.84
C ARG A 13 -72.11 -17.71 11.95
N ASN A 14 -72.21 -17.95 10.65
CA ASN A 14 -71.71 -17.11 9.57
C ASN A 14 -72.42 -15.77 9.59
N ILE A 15 -71.68 -14.65 9.61
CA ILE A 15 -72.17 -13.36 9.09
C ILE A 15 -71.01 -12.65 8.36
N ILE A 16 -71.10 -12.73 7.03
CA ILE A 16 -70.89 -11.69 6.02
C ILE A 16 -69.49 -11.08 5.88
N SER A 17 -68.87 -11.50 4.77
CA SER A 17 -67.83 -10.83 4.02
C SER A 17 -68.16 -9.37 3.70
N SER A 18 -67.33 -8.44 4.17
CA SER A 18 -67.10 -7.16 3.49
C SER A 18 -65.63 -7.10 3.07
N VAL A 19 -65.36 -7.50 1.83
CA VAL A 19 -64.07 -7.27 1.18
C VAL A 19 -64.01 -5.79 0.81
N CYS A 20 -63.33 -4.98 1.63
CA CYS A 20 -62.83 -3.70 1.17
C CYS A 20 -61.50 -3.94 0.44
N PRO A 21 -61.36 -3.57 -0.84
CA PRO A 21 -60.08 -3.61 -1.52
C PRO A 21 -59.30 -2.35 -1.12
N PHE A 22 -58.90 -2.24 0.14
CA PHE A 22 -57.82 -1.32 0.48
C PHE A 22 -56.56 -1.89 -0.13
N ASN A 23 -56.17 -1.36 -1.28
CA ASN A 23 -54.82 -1.47 -1.82
C ASN A 23 -53.82 -1.14 -0.70
N CYS A 24 -53.32 -2.17 -0.02
CA CYS A 24 -52.11 -2.07 0.77
C CYS A 24 -50.96 -1.90 -0.23
N PHE A 25 -50.78 -0.66 -0.70
CA PHE A 25 -49.51 -0.24 -1.27
C PHE A 25 -48.49 -0.26 -0.14
N VAL A 26 -47.98 -1.45 0.18
CA VAL A 26 -46.70 -1.57 0.86
C VAL A 26 -45.68 -1.02 -0.12
N GLN A 27 -45.45 0.29 -0.04
CA GLN A 27 -44.28 0.89 -0.66
C GLN A 27 -43.09 0.17 -0.05
N LYS A 28 -42.53 -0.80 -0.78
CA LYS A 28 -41.18 -1.32 -0.51
C LYS A 28 -40.25 -0.13 -0.70
N ARG A 29 -40.06 0.64 0.38
CA ARG A 29 -39.08 1.69 0.44
C ARG A 29 -37.73 1.00 0.42
N TRP A 30 -37.18 0.83 -0.78
CA TRP A 30 -35.82 0.38 -0.98
C TRP A 30 -34.95 1.26 -0.08
N LYS A 31 -34.36 0.66 0.96
CA LYS A 31 -33.41 1.38 1.81
C LYS A 31 -32.33 1.90 0.88
N LYS A 32 -32.07 3.21 0.90
CA LYS A 32 -30.95 3.77 0.14
C LYS A 32 -29.71 2.94 0.47
N PRO A 33 -28.94 2.49 -0.53
CA PRO A 33 -27.73 1.72 -0.27
C PRO A 33 -26.84 2.50 0.71
N VAL A 34 -26.30 1.80 1.70
CA VAL A 34 -25.48 2.43 2.74
C VAL A 34 -24.24 3.04 2.09
N ASP A 35 -24.04 4.35 2.23
CA ASP A 35 -22.82 5.03 1.83
C ASP A 35 -21.73 4.81 2.89
N SER A 36 -21.06 3.68 2.79
CA SER A 36 -19.96 3.29 3.66
C SER A 36 -18.64 3.37 2.90
N ALA A 37 -17.52 3.43 3.62
CA ALA A 37 -16.19 3.31 3.00
C ALA A 37 -16.00 1.99 2.23
N GLN A 38 -16.80 0.96 2.50
CA GLN A 38 -16.81 -0.29 1.74
C GLN A 38 -17.48 -0.13 0.37
N THR A 39 -18.70 0.39 0.35
CA THR A 39 -19.45 0.61 -0.90
C THR A 39 -18.77 1.64 -1.80
N ARG A 40 -18.17 2.71 -1.23
CA ARG A 40 -17.33 3.66 -1.98
C ARG A 40 -16.07 3.03 -2.56
N LEU A 41 -15.42 2.12 -1.83
CA LEU A 41 -14.25 1.40 -2.34
C LEU A 41 -14.66 0.49 -3.51
N GLU A 42 -15.77 -0.23 -3.41
CA GLU A 42 -16.26 -1.13 -4.45
C GLU A 42 -16.69 -0.38 -5.72
N ASN A 43 -17.34 0.77 -5.57
CA ASN A 43 -17.85 1.58 -6.68
C ASN A 43 -16.83 2.57 -7.25
N ARG A 44 -15.58 2.56 -6.77
CA ARG A 44 -14.55 3.52 -7.23
C ARG A 44 -14.17 3.29 -8.69
N THR A 45 -13.69 4.35 -9.35
CA THR A 45 -13.08 4.21 -10.68
C THR A 45 -11.76 3.45 -10.59
N ILE A 46 -11.72 2.27 -11.21
CA ILE A 46 -10.56 1.36 -11.19
C ILE A 46 -9.48 1.88 -12.13
N ASP A 47 -8.23 1.91 -11.64
CA ASP A 47 -7.06 2.17 -12.47
C ASP A 47 -6.37 0.84 -12.81
N LEU A 48 -6.58 0.37 -14.05
CA LEU A 48 -6.10 -0.93 -14.49
C LEU A 48 -4.57 -1.04 -14.51
N GLN A 49 -3.86 0.07 -14.79
CA GLN A 49 -2.39 0.05 -14.86
C GLN A 49 -1.78 -0.02 -13.47
N LEU A 50 -2.30 0.76 -12.53
CA LEU A 50 -1.88 0.72 -11.14
C LEU A 50 -2.25 -0.61 -10.47
N ASP A 51 -3.42 -1.17 -10.75
CA ASP A 51 -3.80 -2.50 -10.27
C ASP A 51 -2.90 -3.61 -10.82
N LYS A 52 -2.52 -3.53 -12.09
CA LYS A 52 -1.56 -4.45 -12.70
C LYS A 52 -0.21 -4.36 -12.00
N LEU A 53 0.27 -3.14 -11.74
CA LEU A 53 1.52 -2.90 -11.00
C LEU A 53 1.47 -3.51 -9.60
N VAL A 54 0.42 -3.23 -8.81
CA VAL A 54 0.28 -3.78 -7.46
C VAL A 54 0.27 -5.31 -7.50
N LYS A 55 -0.46 -5.92 -8.44
CA LYS A 55 -0.45 -7.38 -8.61
C LYS A 55 0.96 -7.93 -8.86
N GLN A 56 1.76 -7.25 -9.68
CA GLN A 56 3.15 -7.65 -9.96
C GLN A 56 4.05 -7.51 -8.73
N ILE A 57 3.96 -6.39 -8.00
CA ILE A 57 4.72 -6.15 -6.78
C ILE A 57 4.37 -7.18 -5.70
N LYS A 58 3.08 -7.44 -5.47
CA LYS A 58 2.63 -8.46 -4.52
C LYS A 58 3.17 -9.84 -4.86
N LYS A 59 3.19 -10.18 -6.16
CA LYS A 59 3.77 -11.43 -6.65
C LYS A 59 5.28 -11.49 -6.34
N LEU A 60 6.05 -10.44 -6.60
CA LEU A 60 7.47 -10.36 -6.23
C LEU A 60 7.68 -10.56 -4.74
N ASN A 61 6.90 -9.88 -3.90
CA ASN A 61 7.01 -9.98 -2.45
C ASN A 61 6.80 -11.41 -1.95
N LEU A 62 5.91 -12.18 -2.60
CA LEU A 62 5.73 -13.61 -2.28
C LEU A 62 7.00 -14.42 -2.58
N PHE A 63 7.69 -14.18 -3.70
CA PHE A 63 8.95 -14.85 -4.01
C PHE A 63 10.05 -14.49 -3.03
N LEU A 64 10.18 -13.20 -2.69
CA LEU A 64 11.21 -12.77 -1.74
C LEU A 64 10.97 -13.31 -0.34
N ARG A 65 9.71 -13.40 0.10
CA ARG A 65 9.37 -14.04 1.37
C ARG A 65 9.67 -15.55 1.37
N LEU A 66 9.44 -16.22 0.24
CA LEU A 66 9.85 -17.61 0.05
C LEU A 66 11.38 -17.75 0.12
N HIS A 67 12.12 -16.87 -0.55
CA HIS A 67 13.57 -16.81 -0.48
C HIS A 67 14.06 -16.66 0.96
N GLU A 68 13.53 -15.68 1.70
CA GLU A 68 13.89 -15.43 3.08
C GLU A 68 13.70 -16.67 3.97
N LEU A 69 12.58 -17.38 3.81
CA LEU A 69 12.32 -18.63 4.53
C LEU A 69 13.27 -19.75 4.13
N MET A 70 13.65 -19.83 2.86
CA MET A 70 14.63 -20.81 2.37
C MET A 70 16.03 -20.52 2.93
N SER A 71 16.46 -19.26 2.92
CA SER A 71 17.81 -18.83 3.31
C SER A 71 18.04 -18.88 4.82
N LYS A 72 17.00 -18.73 5.65
CA LYS A 72 17.11 -18.92 7.11
C LYS A 72 17.35 -20.36 7.54
N ARG A 73 17.29 -21.33 6.62
CA ARG A 73 17.50 -22.74 6.96
C ARG A 73 18.97 -23.10 6.98
N ARG A 74 19.35 -23.88 7.99
CA ARG A 74 20.68 -24.51 8.09
C ARG A 74 20.92 -25.60 7.03
N ALA A 75 19.86 -26.15 6.45
CA ALA A 75 19.96 -27.16 5.41
C ALA A 75 20.10 -26.52 4.02
N SER A 76 21.07 -26.97 3.24
CA SER A 76 21.33 -26.49 1.87
C SER A 76 20.20 -26.73 0.85
N HIS A 77 19.22 -27.55 1.20
CA HIS A 77 18.12 -27.93 0.31
C HIS A 77 16.74 -27.68 0.93
N THR A 78 15.79 -27.27 0.09
CA THR A 78 14.39 -27.12 0.48
C THR A 78 13.51 -28.04 -0.35
N SER A 79 12.88 -29.02 0.31
CA SER A 79 11.97 -29.96 -0.37
C SER A 79 10.65 -29.27 -0.75
N VAL A 80 10.05 -29.69 -1.86
CA VAL A 80 8.75 -29.15 -2.30
C VAL A 80 7.64 -29.43 -1.27
N GLN A 81 7.74 -30.55 -0.54
CA GLN A 81 6.85 -30.88 0.58
C GLN A 81 6.93 -29.84 1.70
N LEU A 82 8.14 -29.37 2.06
CA LEU A 82 8.29 -28.33 3.07
C LEU A 82 7.74 -26.99 2.59
N LEU A 83 8.00 -26.61 1.34
CA LEU A 83 7.43 -25.39 0.75
C LEU A 83 5.89 -25.43 0.79
N SER A 84 5.28 -26.62 0.64
CA SER A 84 3.83 -26.79 0.77
C SER A 84 3.31 -26.42 2.15
N LYS A 85 4.08 -26.68 3.23
CA LYS A 85 3.72 -26.28 4.61
C LYS A 85 3.72 -24.77 4.79
N TRP A 86 4.61 -24.06 4.09
CA TRP A 86 4.70 -22.60 4.15
C TRP A 86 3.68 -21.87 3.31
N ARG A 87 2.91 -22.58 2.46
CA ARG A 87 1.87 -22.01 1.60
C ARG A 87 0.96 -21.03 2.34
N ASN A 88 0.46 -21.42 3.51
CA ASN A 88 -0.45 -20.59 4.30
C ASN A 88 0.29 -19.43 4.97
N THR A 89 1.50 -19.66 5.47
CA THR A 89 2.35 -18.63 6.11
C THR A 89 2.69 -17.47 5.17
N ILE A 90 2.94 -17.76 3.89
CA ILE A 90 3.24 -16.74 2.88
C ILE A 90 1.97 -16.17 2.21
N GLY A 91 0.79 -16.75 2.46
CA GLY A 91 -0.47 -16.34 1.82
C GLY A 91 -0.60 -16.76 0.36
N LEU A 92 -0.01 -17.89 -0.04
CA LEU A 92 -0.08 -18.40 -1.41
C LEU A 92 -1.39 -19.19 -1.63
N ASN A 93 -2.28 -18.65 -2.45
CA ASN A 93 -3.57 -19.31 -2.72
C ASN A 93 -3.48 -20.50 -3.71
N VAL A 94 -2.35 -20.68 -4.39
CA VAL A 94 -2.12 -21.75 -5.38
C VAL A 94 -1.34 -22.91 -4.77
N ARG A 95 -1.48 -24.13 -5.31
CA ARG A 95 -0.61 -25.26 -4.97
C ARG A 95 0.85 -24.93 -5.28
N ILE A 96 1.74 -25.26 -4.36
CA ILE A 96 3.16 -24.88 -4.46
C ILE A 96 3.84 -25.46 -5.70
N GLY A 97 3.55 -26.72 -6.06
CA GLY A 97 4.12 -27.34 -7.27
C GLY A 97 3.72 -26.61 -8.55
N SER A 98 2.44 -26.25 -8.69
CA SER A 98 1.96 -25.46 -9.83
C SER A 98 2.54 -24.05 -9.84
N PHE A 99 2.76 -23.45 -8.67
CA PHE A 99 3.41 -22.15 -8.55
C PHE A 99 4.87 -22.19 -9.02
N ILE A 100 5.63 -23.19 -8.58
CA ILE A 100 7.02 -23.40 -8.99
C ILE A 100 7.10 -23.65 -10.50
N GLN A 101 6.27 -24.55 -11.03
CA GLN A 101 6.26 -24.89 -12.45
C GLN A 101 5.92 -23.68 -13.35
N ARG A 102 4.98 -22.82 -12.92
CA ARG A 102 4.65 -21.58 -13.65
C ARG A 102 5.78 -20.54 -13.64
N HIS A 103 6.75 -20.71 -12.76
CA HIS A 103 7.85 -19.78 -12.51
C HIS A 103 9.20 -20.49 -12.54
N SER A 104 9.38 -21.40 -13.50
CA SER A 104 10.59 -22.20 -13.71
C SER A 104 11.85 -21.37 -13.98
N GLN A 105 11.71 -20.12 -14.40
CA GLN A 105 12.83 -19.17 -14.53
C GLN A 105 13.39 -18.70 -13.16
N VAL A 106 12.56 -18.69 -12.13
CA VAL A 106 12.91 -18.24 -10.77
C VAL A 106 13.32 -19.42 -9.90
N PHE A 107 12.69 -20.57 -10.13
CA PHE A 107 12.87 -21.76 -9.33
C PHE A 107 13.46 -22.89 -10.16
N GLU A 108 14.55 -23.44 -9.66
CA GLU A 108 15.18 -24.63 -10.21
C GLU A 108 14.78 -25.85 -9.37
N LEU A 109 14.14 -26.81 -10.04
CA LEU A 109 13.80 -28.10 -9.44
C LEU A 109 14.95 -29.08 -9.65
N TYR A 110 15.31 -29.80 -8.60
CA TYR A 110 16.33 -30.85 -8.67
C TYR A 110 15.99 -32.00 -7.71
N MET A 111 16.47 -33.20 -8.04
CA MET A 111 16.35 -34.35 -7.15
C MET A 111 17.51 -34.35 -6.17
N HIS A 112 17.21 -34.46 -4.87
CA HIS A 112 18.27 -34.53 -3.87
C HIS A 112 19.12 -35.79 -4.10
N PRO A 113 20.46 -35.69 -4.18
CA PRO A 113 21.32 -36.81 -4.58
C PRO A 113 21.19 -38.02 -3.64
N VAL A 114 21.13 -37.78 -2.33
CA VAL A 114 20.97 -38.84 -1.31
C VAL A 114 19.51 -39.21 -1.03
N LYS A 115 18.68 -38.23 -0.65
CA LYS A 115 17.30 -38.47 -0.17
C LYS A 115 16.29 -38.79 -1.27
N ARG A 116 16.66 -38.65 -2.56
CA ARG A 116 15.77 -38.81 -3.73
C ARG A 116 14.45 -38.01 -3.64
N ASN A 117 14.43 -36.93 -2.86
CA ASN A 117 13.28 -36.05 -2.70
C ASN A 117 13.38 -34.87 -3.67
N LEU A 118 12.25 -34.46 -4.26
CA LEU A 118 12.18 -33.28 -5.11
C LEU A 118 12.42 -32.01 -4.29
N CYS A 119 13.49 -31.30 -4.62
CA CYS A 119 13.92 -30.07 -3.99
C CYS A 119 13.81 -28.89 -4.96
N CYS A 120 13.76 -27.70 -4.37
CA CYS A 120 13.66 -26.44 -5.07
C CYS A 120 14.75 -25.51 -4.54
N ARG A 121 15.45 -24.84 -5.46
CA ARG A 121 16.35 -23.72 -5.19
C ARG A 121 15.96 -22.53 -6.05
N ILE A 122 16.41 -21.35 -5.65
CA ILE A 122 16.25 -20.14 -6.46
C ILE A 122 17.32 -20.15 -7.56
N SER A 123 16.96 -19.70 -8.75
CA SER A 123 17.88 -19.61 -9.87
C SER A 123 19.00 -18.62 -9.59
N ALA A 124 20.21 -18.91 -10.10
CA ALA A 124 21.38 -18.05 -9.91
C ALA A 124 21.10 -16.61 -10.36
N LYS A 125 20.46 -16.45 -11.53
CA LYS A 125 20.06 -15.14 -12.06
C LYS A 125 19.17 -14.34 -11.12
N MET A 126 18.23 -14.99 -10.42
CA MET A 126 17.39 -14.29 -9.44
C MET A 126 18.17 -13.93 -8.19
N LEU A 127 19.11 -14.78 -7.73
CA LEU A 127 20.00 -14.47 -6.62
C LEU A 127 20.92 -13.28 -6.94
N ASP A 128 21.45 -13.21 -8.17
CA ASP A 128 22.25 -12.08 -8.64
C ASP A 128 21.46 -10.77 -8.59
N LEU A 129 20.18 -10.79 -9.01
CA LEU A 129 19.31 -9.62 -8.94
C LEU A 129 18.95 -9.20 -7.51
N ILE A 130 18.81 -10.17 -6.59
CA ILE A 130 18.61 -9.88 -5.16
C ILE A 130 19.87 -9.22 -4.58
N ALA A 131 21.06 -9.77 -4.89
CA ALA A 131 22.33 -9.20 -4.46
C ALA A 131 22.58 -7.81 -5.06
N GLU A 132 22.14 -7.57 -6.30
CA GLU A 132 22.15 -6.24 -6.93
C GLU A 132 21.28 -5.25 -6.15
N GLU A 133 20.05 -5.61 -5.75
CA GLU A 133 19.19 -4.76 -4.92
C GLU A 133 19.90 -4.41 -3.59
N ASP A 134 20.46 -5.40 -2.89
CA ASP A 134 21.14 -5.20 -1.61
C ASP A 134 22.36 -4.28 -1.75
N GLN A 135 23.12 -4.42 -2.84
CA GLN A 135 24.24 -3.55 -3.14
C GLN A 135 23.80 -2.11 -3.41
N VAL A 136 22.74 -1.93 -4.20
CA VAL A 136 22.18 -0.60 -4.48
C VAL A 136 21.64 0.07 -3.22
N ILE A 137 21.04 -0.70 -2.31
CA ILE A 137 20.59 -0.19 -1.01
C ILE A 137 21.78 0.33 -0.20
N ARG A 138 22.87 -0.45 -0.10
CA ARG A 138 24.10 -0.03 0.60
C ARG A 138 24.71 1.24 0.00
N GLU A 139 24.75 1.33 -1.33
CA GLU A 139 25.27 2.52 -2.02
C GLU A 139 24.35 3.75 -1.90
N SER A 140 23.08 3.57 -1.55
CA SER A 140 22.09 4.64 -1.37
C SER A 140 22.00 5.12 0.09
N GLU A 141 23.05 4.90 0.89
CA GLU A 141 23.11 5.21 2.32
C GLU A 141 22.69 6.65 2.64
N MET A 142 23.24 7.62 1.90
CA MET A 142 22.93 9.04 2.13
C MET A 142 21.46 9.37 1.85
N ASP A 143 20.87 8.77 0.81
CA ASP A 143 19.45 8.96 0.49
C ASP A 143 18.55 8.36 1.59
N ILE A 144 18.96 7.22 2.16
CA ILE A 144 18.28 6.56 3.27
C ILE A 144 18.32 7.44 4.52
N VAL A 145 19.48 8.01 4.85
CA VAL A 145 19.65 8.93 5.99
C VAL A 145 18.77 10.17 5.80
N GLN A 146 18.77 10.78 4.61
CA GLN A 146 17.90 11.93 4.33
C GLN A 146 16.41 11.58 4.44
N ARG A 147 16.01 10.41 3.95
CA ARG A 147 14.63 9.91 4.05
C ARG A 147 14.21 9.70 5.50
N LEU A 148 15.06 9.09 6.33
CA LEU A 148 14.80 8.90 7.76
C LEU A 148 14.74 10.24 8.51
N LYS A 149 15.67 11.16 8.25
CA LYS A 149 15.62 12.54 8.79
C LYS A 149 14.28 13.21 8.48
N LYS A 150 13.84 13.14 7.22
CA LYS A 150 12.56 13.69 6.78
C LYS A 150 11.36 13.04 7.47
N LEU A 151 11.36 11.72 7.62
CA LEU A 151 10.27 11.03 8.34
C LEU A 151 10.18 11.50 9.79
N LEU A 152 11.32 11.63 10.48
CA LEU A 152 11.37 12.12 11.86
C LEU A 152 11.01 13.61 11.95
N LEU A 153 11.46 14.47 11.03
CA LEU A 153 11.10 15.89 11.03
C LEU A 153 9.58 16.11 10.92
N MET A 154 8.89 15.23 10.20
CA MET A 154 7.43 15.27 10.04
C MET A 154 6.69 14.72 11.27
N SER A 155 7.36 13.98 12.14
CA SER A 155 6.72 13.32 13.27
C SER A 155 6.63 14.20 14.52
N ASN A 156 5.68 13.86 15.37
CA ASN A 156 5.49 14.50 16.65
C ASN A 156 6.74 14.31 17.50
N ARG A 157 7.20 15.40 18.13
CA ARG A 157 8.45 15.44 18.91
C ARG A 157 9.71 14.93 18.17
N ASN A 158 9.67 14.78 16.85
CA ASN A 158 10.75 14.20 16.04
C ASN A 158 11.12 12.78 16.43
N MET A 159 10.11 12.03 16.88
CA MET A 159 10.24 10.65 17.31
C MET A 159 9.37 9.74 16.44
N LEU A 160 9.86 8.54 16.14
CA LEU A 160 9.11 7.51 15.43
C LEU A 160 9.32 6.16 16.09
N ASN A 161 8.30 5.31 16.05
CA ASN A 161 8.43 3.94 16.49
C ASN A 161 9.37 3.14 15.55
N ALA A 162 10.46 2.60 16.09
CA ALA A 162 11.46 1.84 15.34
C ALA A 162 10.91 0.51 14.80
N HIS A 163 9.97 -0.11 15.51
CA HIS A 163 9.27 -1.30 15.03
C HIS A 163 8.36 -0.97 13.82
N ALA A 164 7.70 0.19 13.81
CA ALA A 164 6.94 0.64 12.64
C ALA A 164 7.84 0.80 11.40
N LEU A 165 9.03 1.38 11.57
CA LEU A 165 10.05 1.46 10.53
C LEU A 165 10.50 0.08 10.05
N TRP A 166 10.72 -0.88 10.96
CA TRP A 166 11.09 -2.24 10.60
C TRP A 166 10.01 -2.97 9.77
N LEU A 167 8.73 -2.76 10.07
CA LEU A 167 7.61 -3.33 9.29
C LEU A 167 7.51 -2.74 7.88
N ALA A 168 7.85 -1.46 7.72
CA ALA A 168 7.83 -0.73 6.45
C ALA A 168 9.21 -0.58 5.80
N ARG A 169 10.22 -1.31 6.30
CA ARG A 169 11.64 -1.12 5.93
C ARG A 169 11.87 -1.25 4.43
N ARG A 170 11.20 -2.22 3.81
CA ARG A 170 11.34 -2.48 2.38
C ARG A 170 10.75 -1.34 1.54
N GLU A 171 9.59 -0.81 1.91
CA GLU A 171 8.98 0.34 1.23
C GLU A 171 9.81 1.60 1.39
N PHE A 172 10.52 1.77 2.51
CA PHE A 172 11.47 2.86 2.70
C PHE A 172 12.88 2.57 2.16
N GLY A 173 13.13 1.38 1.58
CA GLY A 173 14.44 1.00 1.06
C GLY A 173 15.53 0.94 2.13
N LEU A 174 15.16 0.59 3.36
CA LEU A 174 16.11 0.40 4.46
C LEU A 174 16.76 -0.99 4.37
N PRO A 175 18.04 -1.12 4.74
CA PRO A 175 18.69 -2.42 4.95
C PRO A 175 17.95 -3.26 6.01
N ASP A 176 18.08 -4.58 5.93
CA ASP A 176 17.52 -5.48 6.97
C ASP A 176 18.17 -5.26 8.35
N ASP A 177 19.43 -4.82 8.37
CA ASP A 177 20.26 -4.52 9.54
C ASP A 177 20.35 -3.01 9.83
N PHE A 178 19.39 -2.18 9.38
CA PHE A 178 19.49 -0.71 9.44
C PHE A 178 19.79 -0.13 10.83
N ARG A 179 19.46 -0.85 11.92
CA ARG A 179 19.80 -0.45 13.28
C ARG A 179 21.33 -0.35 13.46
N ASP A 180 22.07 -1.32 12.94
CA ASP A 180 23.52 -1.40 13.04
C ASP A 180 24.18 -0.66 11.87
N SER A 181 23.70 -0.89 10.63
CA SER A 181 24.33 -0.33 9.43
C SER A 181 24.12 1.18 9.26
N ILE A 182 23.00 1.72 9.74
CA ILE A 182 22.66 3.15 9.61
C ILE A 182 22.67 3.85 10.98
N LEU A 183 21.86 3.39 11.95
CA LEU A 183 21.67 4.19 13.17
C LEU A 183 22.96 4.29 14.00
N GLN A 184 23.71 3.19 14.14
CA GLN A 184 24.99 3.19 14.86
C GLN A 184 26.07 4.02 14.16
N LYS A 185 26.03 4.13 12.83
CA LYS A 185 26.98 4.94 12.03
C LYS A 185 26.73 6.44 12.16
N TYR A 186 25.50 6.85 12.48
CA TYR A 186 25.09 8.25 12.58
C TYR A 186 24.55 8.64 13.97
N PRO A 187 25.34 8.47 15.06
CA PRO A 187 24.87 8.70 16.44
C PRO A 187 24.61 10.19 16.74
N ASN A 188 25.23 11.10 15.98
CA ASN A 188 25.00 12.55 16.10
C ASN A 188 23.67 12.98 15.45
N VAL A 189 23.09 12.12 14.62
CA VAL A 189 21.83 12.39 13.91
C VAL A 189 20.68 11.66 14.58
N PHE A 190 20.85 10.36 14.81
CA PHE A 190 19.80 9.48 15.30
C PHE A 190 20.14 8.95 16.68
N ARG A 191 19.13 8.92 17.56
CA ARG A 191 19.21 8.27 18.86
C ARG A 191 18.12 7.23 18.97
N LEU A 192 18.47 6.01 19.35
CA LEU A 192 17.50 5.01 19.74
C LEU A 192 17.28 5.11 21.25
N VAL A 193 16.04 5.39 21.66
CA VAL A 193 15.61 5.51 23.05
C VAL A 193 14.72 4.31 23.39
N ASP A 194 15.00 3.68 24.53
CA ASP A 194 14.24 2.51 24.99
C ASP A 194 12.76 2.84 25.24
N PRO A 195 11.81 1.94 24.90
CA PRO A 195 12.04 0.55 24.51
C PRO A 195 12.19 0.29 22.99
N ASP A 196 11.90 1.26 22.10
CA ASP A 196 12.08 1.12 20.63
C ASP A 196 11.70 2.44 19.88
N THR A 197 12.12 3.60 20.39
CA THR A 197 11.78 4.91 19.80
C THR A 197 13.01 5.53 19.15
N LEU A 198 12.90 5.84 17.85
CA LEU A 198 13.93 6.56 17.11
C LEU A 198 13.69 8.06 17.24
N GLU A 199 14.68 8.81 17.71
CA GLU A 199 14.68 10.26 17.87
C GLU A 199 15.68 10.92 16.89
N LEU A 200 15.31 12.08 16.34
CA LEU A 200 16.22 12.95 15.60
C LEU A 200 16.86 13.99 16.54
N ILE A 201 18.19 13.94 16.68
CA ILE A 201 18.97 14.90 17.48
C ILE A 201 19.21 16.18 16.69
N THR A 202 19.84 16.06 15.52
CA THR A 202 20.25 17.22 14.71
C THR A 202 19.16 17.57 13.70
N LYS A 203 18.64 18.80 13.79
CA LYS A 203 17.64 19.32 12.84
C LYS A 203 18.35 20.10 11.75
N ASP A 204 18.29 19.60 10.53
CA ASP A 204 18.76 20.32 9.35
C ASP A 204 17.57 21.01 8.67
N ASP A 205 17.47 22.33 8.80
CA ASP A 205 16.35 23.10 8.22
C ASP A 205 16.32 23.04 6.68
N ILE A 206 17.47 22.75 6.05
CA ILE A 206 17.60 22.64 4.58
C ILE A 206 16.78 21.46 4.02
N LEU A 207 16.58 20.40 4.82
CA LEU A 207 15.83 19.22 4.39
C LEU A 207 14.30 19.38 4.53
N ALA A 208 13.83 20.45 5.18
CA ALA A 208 12.42 20.69 5.52
C ALA A 208 11.54 21.15 4.33
N ILE A 209 11.84 20.70 3.12
CA ILE A 209 11.06 21.01 1.90
C ILE A 209 10.30 19.75 1.48
N ALA A 210 8.97 19.82 1.55
CA ALA A 210 8.09 18.74 1.10
C ALA A 210 8.08 18.64 -0.43
N GLU A 211 7.86 17.44 -0.93
CA GLU A 211 7.87 17.10 -2.34
C GLU A 211 6.82 17.89 -3.13
N VAL A 212 5.65 18.10 -2.54
CA VAL A 212 4.59 18.95 -3.13
C VAL A 212 5.05 20.41 -3.29
N GLU A 213 5.93 20.92 -2.43
CA GLU A 213 6.45 22.29 -2.55
C GLU A 213 7.40 22.43 -3.74
N LYS A 214 8.20 21.39 -4.03
CA LYS A 214 9.03 21.37 -5.23
C LYS A 214 8.18 21.41 -6.49
N TRP A 215 7.09 20.65 -6.51
CA TRP A 215 6.11 20.71 -7.60
C TRP A 215 5.51 22.13 -7.73
N ARG A 216 5.04 22.72 -6.63
CA ARG A 216 4.50 24.10 -6.62
C ARG A 216 5.50 25.13 -7.16
N LYS A 217 6.78 25.01 -6.77
CA LYS A 217 7.85 25.88 -7.27
C LYS A 217 8.02 25.75 -8.78
N ARG A 218 8.00 24.52 -9.33
CA ARG A 218 8.04 24.31 -10.78
C ARG A 218 6.82 24.90 -11.48
N GLU A 219 5.63 24.71 -10.95
CA GLU A 219 4.41 25.27 -11.55
C GLU A 219 4.43 26.81 -11.58
N TYR A 220 4.99 27.45 -10.55
CA TYR A 220 5.20 28.90 -10.53
C TYR A 220 6.19 29.35 -11.62
N VAL A 221 7.37 28.73 -11.67
CA VAL A 221 8.47 29.15 -12.57
C VAL A 221 8.20 28.80 -14.03
N GLU A 222 7.66 27.60 -14.29
CA GLU A 222 7.55 27.05 -15.64
C GLU A 222 6.21 27.40 -16.30
N LYS A 223 5.12 27.50 -15.51
CA LYS A 223 3.77 27.72 -16.03
C LYS A 223 3.17 29.07 -15.65
N TRP A 224 3.90 29.91 -14.92
CA TRP A 224 3.49 31.26 -14.51
C TRP A 224 2.12 31.31 -13.83
N LEU A 225 1.77 30.23 -13.12
CA LEU A 225 0.50 30.14 -12.41
C LEU A 225 0.53 31.00 -11.15
N SER A 226 -0.62 31.61 -10.81
CA SER A 226 -0.73 32.51 -9.67
C SER A 226 -0.38 31.81 -8.35
N GLU A 227 0.47 32.45 -7.54
CA GLU A 227 0.84 31.96 -6.22
C GLU A 227 -0.40 31.69 -5.35
N PHE A 228 -1.43 32.53 -5.48
CA PHE A 228 -2.68 32.38 -4.75
C PHE A 228 -3.38 31.03 -5.02
N GLU A 229 -3.31 30.54 -6.25
CA GLU A 229 -3.97 29.28 -6.63
C GLU A 229 -3.14 28.05 -6.24
N ILE A 230 -1.81 28.17 -6.23
CA ILE A 230 -0.90 27.04 -6.08
C ILE A 230 -0.35 26.87 -4.67
N ARG A 231 -0.34 27.92 -3.84
CA ARG A 231 0.32 27.94 -2.53
C ARG A 231 0.03 26.73 -1.63
N TYR A 232 -1.19 26.19 -1.68
CA TYR A 232 -1.62 25.01 -0.93
C TYR A 232 -2.12 23.86 -1.81
N ALA A 233 -1.83 23.94 -3.10
CA ALA A 233 -2.36 23.01 -4.08
C ALA A 233 -1.62 21.67 -4.08
N PHE A 234 -2.28 20.66 -4.61
CA PHE A 234 -1.75 19.33 -4.88
C PHE A 234 -1.98 18.99 -6.36
N PRO A 235 -1.05 18.26 -7.00
CA PRO A 235 -1.30 17.73 -8.32
C PRO A 235 -2.51 16.78 -8.27
N ILE A 236 -3.43 16.94 -9.22
CA ILE A 236 -4.63 16.11 -9.32
C ILE A 236 -4.65 15.42 -10.68
N HIS A 237 -4.71 14.10 -10.66
CA HIS A 237 -4.88 13.25 -11.84
C HIS A 237 -6.01 12.27 -11.61
N PHE A 238 -7.13 12.47 -12.32
CA PHE A 238 -8.24 11.52 -12.28
C PHE A 238 -7.99 10.34 -13.22
N PRO A 239 -8.40 9.11 -12.84
CA PRO A 239 -8.32 7.96 -13.74
C PRO A 239 -9.26 8.13 -14.93
N THR A 240 -8.94 7.46 -16.03
CA THR A 240 -9.82 7.41 -17.20
C THR A 240 -11.19 6.85 -16.81
N GLY A 241 -12.26 7.57 -17.19
CA GLY A 241 -13.63 7.19 -16.86
C GLY A 241 -14.14 7.70 -15.50
N PHE A 242 -13.37 8.53 -14.79
CA PHE A 242 -13.86 9.19 -13.57
C PHE A 242 -14.97 10.19 -13.90
N LYS A 243 -16.13 10.03 -13.27
CA LYS A 243 -17.29 10.92 -13.47
C LYS A 243 -17.16 12.13 -12.55
N ILE A 244 -17.00 13.31 -13.14
CA ILE A 244 -16.96 14.57 -12.39
C ILE A 244 -18.39 15.06 -12.23
N GLU A 245 -18.90 14.98 -11.01
CA GLU A 245 -20.23 15.48 -10.66
C GLU A 245 -20.30 17.03 -10.74
N SER A 246 -21.51 17.56 -10.91
CA SER A 246 -21.74 19.00 -10.88
C SER A 246 -21.29 19.60 -9.53
N GLY A 247 -20.59 20.73 -9.59
CA GLY A 247 -20.02 21.38 -8.41
C GLY A 247 -18.77 20.73 -7.82
N LEU A 248 -18.38 19.51 -8.23
CA LEU A 248 -17.15 18.86 -7.74
C LEU A 248 -15.90 19.68 -8.10
N ARG A 249 -15.86 20.26 -9.31
CA ARG A 249 -14.74 21.12 -9.74
C ARG A 249 -14.55 22.34 -8.83
N GLU A 250 -15.65 22.99 -8.47
CA GLU A 250 -15.63 24.16 -7.58
C GLU A 250 -15.23 23.77 -6.15
N LYS A 251 -15.76 22.64 -5.65
CA LYS A 251 -15.34 22.06 -4.36
C LYS A 251 -13.84 21.77 -4.34
N ILE A 252 -13.30 21.16 -5.40
CA ILE A 252 -11.87 20.89 -5.54
C ILE A 252 -11.09 22.21 -5.56
N LYS A 253 -11.51 23.20 -6.36
CA LYS A 253 -10.85 24.51 -6.46
C LYS A 253 -10.76 25.21 -5.10
N ASN A 254 -11.85 25.21 -4.35
CA ASN A 254 -11.89 25.79 -3.00
C ASN A 254 -11.03 24.99 -2.01
N TRP A 255 -11.09 23.66 -2.08
CA TRP A 255 -10.24 22.79 -1.26
C TRP A 255 -8.74 22.99 -1.58
N GLN A 256 -8.36 23.16 -2.84
CA GLN A 256 -6.98 23.42 -3.28
C GLN A 256 -6.42 24.73 -2.71
N ARG A 257 -7.26 25.75 -2.55
CA ARG A 257 -6.90 27.05 -1.95
C ARG A 257 -6.87 27.04 -0.42
N LEU A 258 -7.48 26.04 0.23
CA LEU A 258 -7.59 25.98 1.69
C LEU A 258 -6.20 25.98 2.39
N PRO A 259 -5.90 26.93 3.28
CA PRO A 259 -4.63 26.94 4.00
C PRO A 259 -4.54 25.81 5.03
N TYR A 260 -3.38 25.16 5.09
CA TYR A 260 -3.07 24.11 6.06
C TYR A 260 -1.61 24.21 6.54
N PRO A 261 -1.28 23.73 7.76
CA PRO A 261 0.10 23.63 8.22
C PRO A 261 0.88 22.64 7.35
N LYS A 262 2.00 23.06 6.75
CA LYS A 262 2.82 22.19 5.88
C LYS A 262 3.51 21.10 6.72
N PRO A 263 3.95 19.97 6.10
CA PRO A 263 4.48 18.81 6.82
C PRO A 263 5.65 19.10 7.79
N TYR A 264 6.49 20.09 7.47
CA TYR A 264 7.69 20.44 8.23
C TYR A 264 7.58 21.78 8.98
N CYS A 265 6.38 22.35 9.10
CA CYS A 265 6.19 23.59 9.87
C CYS A 265 6.49 23.39 11.36
N SER A 266 6.90 24.47 12.05
CA SER A 266 7.12 24.45 13.50
C SER A 266 5.88 23.97 14.25
N LYS A 267 6.09 23.19 15.32
CA LYS A 267 5.04 22.52 16.10
C LYS A 267 4.11 23.50 16.81
N ASP A 268 4.59 24.69 17.11
CA ASP A 268 3.80 25.77 17.71
C ASP A 268 2.74 26.31 16.73
N ALA A 269 3.03 26.28 15.42
CA ALA A 269 2.03 26.61 14.40
C ALA A 269 0.92 25.55 14.29
N ILE A 270 1.18 24.32 14.74
CA ILE A 270 0.21 23.22 14.75
C ILE A 270 -0.68 23.30 16.00
N SER A 271 -0.14 23.69 17.16
CA SER A 271 -0.88 23.80 18.42
C SER A 271 -1.81 25.03 18.48
N VAL A 272 -1.38 26.18 17.96
CA VAL A 272 -2.20 27.40 17.82
C VAL A 272 -3.37 27.19 16.84
N GLY A 273 -3.28 26.15 15.99
CA GLY A 273 -4.30 25.75 15.04
C GLY A 273 -5.31 24.70 15.55
N ARG A 274 -5.32 24.28 16.82
CA ARG A 274 -6.21 23.21 17.32
C ARG A 274 -7.71 23.55 17.31
N SER A 275 -8.08 24.83 17.11
CA SER A 275 -9.47 25.28 16.94
C SER A 275 -9.92 25.30 15.45
N ARG A 276 -9.63 24.25 14.67
CA ARG A 276 -9.84 24.26 13.21
C ARG A 276 -10.93 23.30 12.73
N SER A 277 -11.69 23.78 11.74
CA SER A 277 -12.70 23.04 10.99
C SER A 277 -12.16 21.71 10.44
N SER A 278 -13.03 20.69 10.39
CA SER A 278 -12.73 19.33 9.92
C SER A 278 -11.91 19.29 8.62
N ASP A 279 -12.18 20.19 7.68
CA ASP A 279 -11.52 20.22 6.37
C ASP A 279 -10.03 20.62 6.43
N ARG A 280 -9.62 21.47 7.38
CA ARG A 280 -8.21 21.89 7.50
C ARG A 280 -7.35 20.78 8.09
N SER A 281 -7.88 20.07 9.09
CA SER A 281 -7.22 18.89 9.67
C SER A 281 -7.12 17.75 8.66
N GLU A 282 -8.16 17.55 7.86
CA GLU A 282 -8.13 16.60 6.74
C GLU A 282 -7.06 16.99 5.70
N LYS A 283 -7.01 18.26 5.28
CA LYS A 283 -6.02 18.71 4.31
C LYS A 283 -4.59 18.60 4.83
N HIS A 284 -4.38 18.86 6.12
CA HIS A 284 -3.10 18.62 6.77
C HIS A 284 -2.71 17.14 6.72
N ALA A 285 -3.63 16.23 7.06
CA ALA A 285 -3.38 14.79 6.93
C ALA A 285 -3.06 14.37 5.49
N VAL A 286 -3.74 14.94 4.47
CA VAL A 286 -3.38 14.72 3.06
C VAL A 286 -1.96 15.19 2.77
N GLY A 287 -1.54 16.35 3.26
CA GLY A 287 -0.18 16.85 3.10
C GLY A 287 0.89 15.94 3.72
N ILE A 288 0.65 15.47 4.95
CA ILE A 288 1.52 14.53 5.65
C ILE A 288 1.62 13.20 4.90
N LEU A 289 0.47 12.63 4.50
CA LEU A 289 0.42 11.34 3.80
C LEU A 289 1.05 11.42 2.40
N HIS A 290 0.86 12.54 1.71
CA HIS A 290 1.51 12.77 0.42
C HIS A 290 3.03 12.81 0.57
N GLU A 291 3.58 13.52 1.57
CA GLU A 291 5.02 13.52 1.83
C GLU A 291 5.51 12.13 2.27
N PHE A 292 4.81 11.49 3.21
CA PHE A 292 5.13 10.14 3.70
C PHE A 292 5.24 9.12 2.56
N LEU A 293 4.23 9.08 1.67
CA LEU A 293 4.25 8.19 0.52
C LEU A 293 5.30 8.62 -0.50
N SER A 294 5.54 9.93 -0.66
CA SER A 294 6.63 10.43 -1.52
C SER A 294 8.01 10.02 -1.03
N LEU A 295 8.17 9.65 0.25
CA LEU A 295 9.43 9.15 0.80
C LEU A 295 9.64 7.65 0.53
N THR A 296 8.60 6.87 0.21
CA THR A 296 8.78 5.46 -0.13
C THR A 296 9.46 5.29 -1.49
N VAL A 297 10.11 4.15 -1.71
CA VAL A 297 10.85 3.83 -2.93
C VAL A 297 9.89 3.79 -4.13
N GLU A 298 8.78 3.06 -4.00
CA GLU A 298 7.78 2.92 -5.06
C GLU A 298 6.62 3.93 -4.98
N LYS A 299 6.66 4.93 -4.08
CA LYS A 299 5.54 5.88 -3.91
C LYS A 299 4.18 5.21 -3.64
N LEU A 300 4.26 4.04 -3.02
CA LEU A 300 3.14 3.22 -2.56
C LEU A 300 3.50 2.49 -1.27
N ILE A 301 2.48 2.07 -0.54
CA ILE A 301 2.61 1.26 0.69
C ILE A 301 1.25 0.63 1.03
N ASP A 302 1.25 -0.42 1.83
CA ASP A 302 0.02 -0.98 2.39
C ASP A 302 -0.59 -0.06 3.47
N ALA A 303 -1.90 0.14 3.41
CA ALA A 303 -2.64 1.01 4.33
C ALA A 303 -2.48 0.58 5.80
N GLU A 304 -2.38 -0.72 6.05
CA GLU A 304 -2.11 -1.29 7.38
C GLU A 304 -0.75 -0.85 7.93
N LYS A 305 0.27 -0.75 7.08
CA LYS A 305 1.60 -0.27 7.49
C LYS A 305 1.56 1.21 7.86
N ILE A 306 0.79 2.03 7.14
CA ILE A 306 0.58 3.46 7.46
C ILE A 306 -0.06 3.61 8.85
N ALA A 307 -0.97 2.71 9.23
CA ALA A 307 -1.66 2.78 10.51
C ALA A 307 -0.70 2.75 11.71
N HIS A 308 0.46 2.08 11.59
CA HIS A 308 1.48 2.07 12.65
C HIS A 308 2.14 3.44 12.88
N PHE A 309 2.13 4.33 11.88
CA PHE A 309 2.69 5.69 11.99
C PHE A 309 1.66 6.75 12.37
N ARG A 310 0.37 6.37 12.47
CA ARG A 310 -0.74 7.33 12.64
C ARG A 310 -0.57 8.23 13.87
N ARG A 311 -0.17 7.65 15.01
CA ARG A 311 0.04 8.39 16.26
C ARG A 311 1.25 9.31 16.16
N ASP A 312 2.36 8.78 15.63
CA ASP A 312 3.60 9.53 15.53
C ASP A 312 3.48 10.69 14.55
N LEU A 313 2.66 10.58 13.50
CA LEU A 313 2.39 11.64 12.52
C LEU A 313 1.21 12.55 12.88
N ASN A 314 0.60 12.37 14.06
CA ASN A 314 -0.55 13.14 14.54
C ASN A 314 -1.75 13.13 13.56
N ILE A 315 -2.03 11.98 12.94
CA ILE A 315 -3.13 11.82 11.98
C ILE A 315 -4.37 11.30 12.71
N GLU A 316 -5.33 12.16 12.99
CA GLU A 316 -6.55 11.77 13.74
C GLU A 316 -7.69 11.28 12.84
N VAL A 317 -7.58 11.44 11.52
CA VAL A 317 -8.62 11.07 10.55
C VAL A 317 -8.60 9.58 10.19
N ASN A 318 -9.76 9.07 9.73
CA ASN A 318 -9.84 7.71 9.19
C ASN A 318 -9.12 7.67 7.83
N LEU A 319 -7.99 6.96 7.77
CA LEU A 319 -7.14 6.86 6.58
C LEU A 319 -7.91 6.38 5.35
N ARG A 320 -8.77 5.36 5.51
CA ARG A 320 -9.54 4.77 4.40
C ARG A 320 -10.54 5.77 3.83
N GLU A 321 -11.28 6.46 4.70
CA GLU A 321 -12.21 7.53 4.33
C GLU A 321 -11.46 8.66 3.58
N LEU A 322 -10.31 9.08 4.11
CA LEU A 322 -9.49 10.15 3.54
C LEU A 322 -9.00 9.79 2.14
N PHE A 323 -8.42 8.60 1.95
CA PHE A 323 -7.93 8.19 0.62
C PHE A 323 -9.05 8.09 -0.41
N LEU A 324 -10.24 7.63 0.00
CA LEU A 324 -11.42 7.56 -0.89
C LEU A 324 -12.00 8.93 -1.24
N LYS A 325 -11.87 9.92 -0.33
CA LYS A 325 -12.32 11.30 -0.57
C LYS A 325 -11.40 12.06 -1.53
N HIS A 326 -10.14 11.64 -1.67
CA HIS A 326 -9.14 12.29 -2.52
C HIS A 326 -8.62 11.38 -3.67
N PRO A 327 -9.52 10.87 -4.55
CA PRO A 327 -9.15 9.88 -5.57
C PRO A 327 -8.30 10.44 -6.72
N GLY A 328 -8.14 11.76 -6.80
CA GLY A 328 -7.28 12.43 -7.77
C GLY A 328 -5.82 12.55 -7.32
N ILE A 329 -5.56 12.40 -6.01
CA ILE A 329 -4.20 12.42 -5.42
C ILE A 329 -3.78 10.98 -5.12
N PHE A 330 -4.65 10.22 -4.46
CA PHE A 330 -4.37 8.86 -4.04
C PHE A 330 -5.18 7.84 -4.86
N TYR A 331 -4.59 6.67 -5.06
CA TYR A 331 -5.27 5.49 -5.54
C TYR A 331 -5.22 4.39 -4.49
N LEU A 332 -6.38 3.77 -4.24
CA LEU A 332 -6.48 2.56 -3.43
C LEU A 332 -6.63 1.34 -4.33
N SER A 333 -5.64 0.45 -4.31
CA SER A 333 -5.74 -0.86 -4.94
C SER A 333 -6.20 -1.91 -3.95
N THR A 334 -7.11 -2.78 -4.40
CA THR A 334 -7.58 -3.96 -3.66
C THR A 334 -6.90 -5.24 -4.18
N LYS A 335 -5.82 -5.12 -4.97
CA LYS A 335 -5.13 -6.30 -5.53
C LYS A 335 -4.21 -6.93 -4.49
N GLY A 336 -4.46 -8.20 -4.21
CA GLY A 336 -3.78 -8.95 -3.15
C GLY A 336 -4.70 -9.11 -1.94
N ASN A 337 -4.10 -9.29 -0.76
CA ASN A 337 -4.86 -9.50 0.48
C ASN A 337 -4.99 -8.22 1.33
N THR A 338 -4.24 -7.17 0.99
CA THR A 338 -4.19 -5.89 1.72
C THR A 338 -4.51 -4.73 0.80
N LEU A 339 -4.98 -3.62 1.35
CA LEU A 339 -5.20 -2.39 0.60
C LEU A 339 -3.86 -1.67 0.39
N THR A 340 -3.50 -1.40 -0.86
CA THR A 340 -2.29 -0.65 -1.21
C THR A 340 -2.65 0.76 -1.63
N VAL A 341 -2.05 1.76 -0.99
CA VAL A 341 -2.20 3.18 -1.32
C VAL A 341 -1.08 3.58 -2.26
N ILE A 342 -1.40 4.34 -3.31
CA ILE A 342 -0.45 4.81 -4.32
C ILE A 342 -0.65 6.31 -4.54
N VAL A 343 0.44 7.05 -4.73
CA VAL A 343 0.42 8.45 -5.13
C VAL A 343 0.32 8.56 -6.65
N ARG A 344 -0.76 9.16 -7.16
CA ARG A 344 -1.08 9.10 -8.60
C ARG A 344 -0.13 9.89 -9.47
N GLU A 345 0.22 11.12 -9.08
CA GLU A 345 1.07 11.99 -9.90
C GLU A 345 2.47 11.43 -10.13
N LYS A 346 2.91 10.48 -9.29
CA LYS A 346 4.21 9.83 -9.41
C LYS A 346 4.24 8.73 -10.47
N TYR A 347 3.10 8.40 -11.09
CA TYR A 347 2.98 7.29 -12.03
C TYR A 347 2.48 7.72 -13.41
N VAL A 348 3.19 7.27 -14.45
CA VAL A 348 2.78 7.41 -15.85
C VAL A 348 2.87 6.03 -16.50
N LYS A 349 1.75 5.55 -17.10
CA LYS A 349 1.67 4.23 -17.76
C LYS A 349 2.16 3.05 -16.89
N GLY A 350 2.01 3.13 -15.56
CA GLY A 350 2.44 2.08 -14.63
C GLY A 350 3.93 2.09 -14.26
N HIS A 351 4.66 3.15 -14.63
CA HIS A 351 6.06 3.38 -14.24
C HIS A 351 6.18 4.66 -13.42
N LEU A 352 7.19 4.72 -12.55
CA LEU A 352 7.50 5.96 -11.83
C LEU A 352 8.02 7.02 -12.79
N ASN A 353 7.57 8.26 -12.61
CA ASN A 353 8.06 9.41 -13.37
C ASN A 353 9.51 9.78 -13.00
N GLU A 354 9.83 9.74 -11.70
CA GLU A 354 11.14 10.03 -11.12
C GLU A 354 11.67 8.75 -10.45
N PRO A 355 12.24 7.81 -11.22
CA PRO A 355 12.74 6.55 -10.67
C PRO A 355 13.99 6.78 -9.81
N ASN A 356 14.10 6.01 -8.73
CA ASN A 356 15.33 5.94 -7.91
C ASN A 356 16.07 4.62 -8.17
N ARG A 357 17.33 4.54 -7.71
CA ARG A 357 18.21 3.40 -7.96
C ARG A 357 17.61 2.08 -7.44
N ILE A 358 17.05 2.08 -6.23
CA ILE A 358 16.42 0.90 -5.62
C ILE A 358 15.20 0.45 -6.45
N TYR A 359 14.37 1.39 -6.89
CA TYR A 359 13.24 1.09 -7.77
C TYR A 359 13.68 0.41 -9.08
N MET A 360 14.78 0.88 -9.69
CA MET A 360 15.30 0.31 -10.93
C MET A 360 15.77 -1.14 -10.73
N ALA A 361 16.48 -1.43 -9.63
CA ALA A 361 16.87 -2.80 -9.27
C ALA A 361 15.63 -3.71 -9.09
N ARG A 362 14.63 -3.24 -8.31
CA ARG A 362 13.35 -3.96 -8.14
C ARG A 362 12.60 -4.16 -9.45
N ARG A 363 12.72 -3.22 -10.39
CA ARG A 363 12.11 -3.37 -11.72
C ARG A 363 12.77 -4.46 -12.54
N LYS A 364 14.10 -4.56 -12.55
CA LYS A 364 14.80 -5.69 -13.20
C LYS A 364 14.31 -7.04 -12.67
N MET A 365 14.12 -7.15 -11.36
CA MET A 365 13.53 -8.35 -10.74
C MET A 365 12.11 -8.61 -11.22
N LEU A 366 11.25 -7.59 -11.24
CA LEU A 366 9.88 -7.71 -11.73
C LEU A 366 9.83 -8.14 -13.20
N ASP A 367 10.68 -7.57 -14.04
CA ASP A 367 10.75 -7.91 -15.46
C ASP A 367 11.23 -9.35 -15.64
N PHE A 368 12.23 -9.79 -14.86
CA PHE A 368 12.68 -11.19 -14.83
C PHE A 368 11.55 -12.15 -14.41
N LEU A 369 10.69 -11.77 -13.46
CA LEU A 369 9.51 -12.55 -13.05
C LEU A 369 8.40 -12.62 -14.10
N LEU A 370 8.40 -11.71 -15.08
CA LEU A 370 7.37 -11.56 -16.11
C LEU A 370 7.81 -12.13 -17.45
N SER A 371 9.12 -12.14 -17.74
CA SER A 371 9.72 -12.78 -18.89
C SER A 371 9.34 -14.27 -18.92
N ARG A 372 8.37 -14.66 -19.73
CA ARG A 372 8.07 -16.07 -19.95
C ARG A 372 9.16 -16.65 -20.85
N HIS A 373 10.02 -17.51 -20.32
CA HIS A 373 10.81 -18.38 -21.19
C HIS A 373 9.88 -19.42 -21.82
N PRO A 374 9.92 -19.63 -23.15
CA PRO A 374 9.26 -20.77 -23.76
C PRO A 374 9.81 -22.04 -23.12
N ASN A 375 8.91 -22.95 -22.76
CA ASN A 375 9.23 -24.23 -22.14
C ASN A 375 10.24 -25.00 -23.02
N PRO A 376 11.41 -25.42 -22.52
CA PRO A 376 12.40 -26.14 -23.33
C PRO A 376 11.85 -27.47 -23.90
N ASN A 377 10.83 -28.06 -23.26
CA ASN A 377 10.14 -29.27 -23.75
C ASN A 377 9.29 -29.06 -25.01
N ARG A 378 9.23 -27.84 -25.58
CA ARG A 378 8.61 -27.62 -26.90
C ARG A 378 9.59 -27.74 -28.07
N LYS A 379 10.90 -27.83 -27.81
CA LYS A 379 11.90 -27.98 -28.89
C LYS A 379 12.15 -29.42 -29.31
N GLN A 380 11.78 -30.41 -28.49
CA GLN A 380 11.97 -31.84 -28.82
C GLN A 380 10.88 -32.46 -29.69
N HIS A 381 9.85 -31.69 -30.10
CA HIS A 381 8.78 -32.18 -30.97
C HIS A 381 8.75 -31.51 -32.36
N MET A 382 9.80 -30.77 -32.75
CA MET A 382 9.90 -30.18 -34.09
C MET A 382 11.18 -30.59 -34.84
N GLU A 383 11.90 -31.62 -34.37
CA GLU A 383 13.03 -32.24 -35.10
C GLU A 383 12.73 -33.68 -35.54
N GLU A 384 11.51 -34.16 -35.35
CA GLU A 384 11.02 -35.40 -35.94
C GLU A 384 9.72 -35.09 -36.71
N HIS A 385 9.84 -34.54 -37.91
CA HIS A 385 8.90 -34.71 -39.02
C HIS A 385 9.48 -34.25 -40.34
#